data_AF-A0A6S7F239-F1
#
_entry.id   AF-A0A6S7F239-F1
#
_cell.length_a   1.000
_cell.length_b   1.000
_cell.length_c   1.000
_cell.angle_alpha   90.00
_cell.angle_beta   90.00
_cell.angle_gamma   90.00
#
_symmetry.space_group_name_H-M   'P 1'
#
loop_
_entity.id
_entity.type
_entity.pdbx_description
1 polymer ?
#
loop_
_entity_poly.entity_id
_entity_poly.type
_entity_poly.pdbx_seq_one_letter_code
_entity_poly.pdbx_strand_id
1 'polypeptide(L)'
;MQHTNAAPAAPAAHTRHTIFLYTEEQRGNQLVESPVIGMLSDVSGSDKFVVVQDPHSGLKFIYRIDHDSSNLDAAAITEQDVSLFNGKTSVQINAMSYRLGTAENAMKLLRGKSQWIQDKGAVLSVLLQNAAARKTRFAAPRIERDRMRKVPPGVPVEHLPT
;
A
#
# COMPACT_ATOMS: atom_id res chain seq x y z
N MET A 1 11.90 -38.05 -32.11
CA MET A 1 11.11 -36.80 -32.09
C MET A 1 10.81 -36.49 -30.63
N GLN A 2 11.47 -35.49 -30.07
CA GLN A 2 11.38 -35.10 -28.66
C GLN A 2 10.16 -34.21 -28.45
N HIS A 3 9.23 -34.60 -27.57
CA HIS A 3 8.24 -33.69 -27.01
C HIS A 3 8.76 -33.23 -25.65
N THR A 4 9.31 -32.03 -25.62
CA THR A 4 9.71 -31.34 -24.39
C THR A 4 8.44 -30.87 -23.70
N ASN A 5 8.06 -31.55 -22.62
CA ASN A 5 7.00 -31.09 -21.73
C ASN A 5 7.51 -29.85 -20.99
N ALA A 6 7.01 -28.67 -21.36
CA ALA A 6 7.22 -27.46 -20.58
C ALA A 6 6.45 -27.60 -19.27
N ALA A 7 7.17 -27.63 -18.14
CA ALA A 7 6.59 -27.56 -16.81
C ALA A 7 5.79 -26.25 -16.67
N PRO A 8 4.67 -26.24 -15.92
CA PRO A 8 4.00 -24.98 -15.59
C PRO A 8 4.96 -24.11 -14.79
N ALA A 9 5.05 -22.83 -15.16
CA ALA A 9 5.82 -21.84 -14.43
C ALA A 9 5.36 -21.84 -12.95
N ALA A 10 6.31 -21.98 -12.04
CA ALA A 10 6.06 -21.80 -10.61
C ALA A 10 5.41 -20.43 -10.37
N PRO A 11 4.47 -20.30 -9.41
CA PRO A 11 3.87 -19.02 -9.10
C PRO A 11 4.98 -18.04 -8.69
N ALA A 12 4.90 -16.82 -9.23
CA ALA A 12 5.84 -15.75 -8.96
C ALA A 12 6.09 -15.61 -7.45
N ALA A 13 7.37 -15.54 -7.07
CA ALA A 13 7.83 -15.44 -5.69
C ALA A 13 6.96 -14.47 -4.89
N HIS A 14 6.35 -14.98 -3.82
CA HIS A 14 5.48 -14.24 -2.92
C HIS A 14 6.17 -12.95 -2.47
N THR A 15 5.43 -11.84 -2.48
CA THR A 15 5.87 -10.58 -1.90
C THR A 15 6.21 -10.85 -0.43
N ARG A 16 7.49 -11.05 -0.13
CA ARG A 16 7.96 -11.50 1.20
C ARG A 16 7.69 -10.46 2.30
N HIS A 17 7.38 -9.23 1.91
CA HIS A 17 7.16 -8.13 2.81
C HIS A 17 5.66 -7.88 2.97
N THR A 18 5.17 -8.08 4.18
CA THR A 18 3.79 -7.81 4.58
C THR A 18 3.76 -6.91 5.81
N ILE A 19 2.62 -6.25 6.00
CA ILE A 19 2.26 -5.54 7.22
C ILE A 19 0.81 -5.88 7.58
N PHE A 20 0.44 -5.67 8.84
CA PHE A 20 -0.94 -5.76 9.29
C PHE A 20 -1.58 -4.37 9.29
N LEU A 21 -2.63 -4.22 8.49
CA LEU A 21 -3.47 -3.03 8.47
C LEU A 21 -4.69 -3.27 9.34
N TYR A 22 -4.85 -2.45 10.38
CA TYR A 22 -6.09 -2.39 11.12
C TYR A 22 -7.12 -1.63 10.29
N THR A 23 -8.23 -2.29 9.98
CA THR A 23 -9.32 -1.76 9.18
C THR A 23 -10.63 -1.76 9.99
N GLU A 24 -11.38 -0.66 9.90
CA GLU A 24 -12.72 -0.53 10.51
C GLU A 24 -13.79 -0.84 9.46
N GLU A 25 -13.84 -2.11 9.05
CA GLU A 25 -14.76 -2.62 8.03
C GLU A 25 -16.17 -2.88 8.58
N GLN A 26 -17.17 -2.92 7.69
CA GLN A 26 -18.54 -3.29 8.08
C GLN A 26 -18.62 -4.73 8.65
N ARG A 27 -17.68 -5.60 8.27
CA ARG A 27 -17.59 -6.99 8.75
C ARG A 27 -16.98 -7.11 10.15
N GLY A 28 -16.56 -6.00 10.75
CA GLY A 28 -15.89 -5.95 12.04
C GLY A 28 -14.48 -5.41 11.92
N ASN A 29 -13.96 -4.94 13.05
CA ASN A 29 -12.60 -4.43 13.14
C ASN A 29 -11.62 -5.60 13.15
N GLN A 30 -10.65 -5.59 12.24
CA GLN A 30 -9.67 -6.67 12.10
C GLN A 30 -8.30 -6.14 11.66
N LEU A 31 -7.26 -6.94 11.91
CA LEU A 31 -5.92 -6.74 11.36
C LEU A 31 -5.78 -7.61 10.11
N VAL A 32 -5.61 -7.00 8.96
CA VAL A 32 -5.46 -7.71 7.69
C VAL A 32 -4.00 -7.69 7.26
N GLU A 33 -3.41 -8.86 7.09
CA GLU A 33 -2.09 -9.01 6.50
C GLU A 33 -2.14 -8.57 5.02
N SER A 34 -1.33 -7.57 4.70
CA SER A 34 -1.37 -6.85 3.43
C SER A 34 0.03 -6.81 2.79
N PRO A 35 0.19 -7.19 1.50
CA PRO A 35 1.48 -7.13 0.82
C PRO A 35 2.00 -5.70 0.67
N VAL A 36 3.26 -5.48 1.04
CA VAL A 36 3.99 -4.25 0.74
C VAL A 36 4.64 -4.38 -0.63
N ILE A 37 4.18 -3.54 -1.56
CA ILE A 37 4.62 -3.57 -2.96
C ILE A 37 5.92 -2.78 -3.15
N GLY A 38 6.02 -1.62 -2.51
CA GLY A 38 7.16 -0.72 -2.68
C GLY A 38 6.90 0.65 -2.12
N MET A 39 7.66 1.65 -2.57
CA MET A 39 7.49 3.03 -2.15
C MET A 39 7.57 4.02 -3.30
N LEU A 40 7.02 5.22 -3.12
CA LEU A 40 7.27 6.36 -3.99
C LEU A 40 8.12 7.37 -3.24
N SER A 41 9.10 7.96 -3.92
CA SER A 41 9.85 9.11 -3.42
C SER A 41 9.87 10.17 -4.51
N ASP A 42 9.58 11.42 -4.16
CA ASP A 42 9.84 12.53 -5.08
C ASP A 42 11.35 12.73 -5.28
N VAL A 43 11.73 13.55 -6.27
CA VAL A 43 13.14 13.80 -6.62
C VAL A 43 13.90 14.47 -5.48
N SER A 44 13.25 15.31 -4.66
CA SER A 44 13.90 15.93 -3.51
C SER A 44 14.08 14.98 -2.32
N GLY A 45 13.32 13.89 -2.30
CA GLY A 45 13.27 12.96 -1.16
C GLY A 45 12.48 13.50 0.03
N SER A 46 11.77 14.61 -0.12
CA SER A 46 10.92 15.22 0.91
C SER A 46 9.62 14.43 1.06
N ASP A 47 9.02 14.03 -0.06
CA ASP A 47 7.78 13.28 -0.09
C ASP A 47 8.07 11.80 -0.30
N LYS A 48 7.69 10.99 0.69
CA LYS A 48 7.80 9.54 0.65
C LYS A 48 6.48 8.89 1.00
N PHE A 49 6.11 7.88 0.22
CA PHE A 49 4.87 7.13 0.38
C PHE A 49 5.17 5.64 0.34
N VAL A 50 4.38 4.84 1.06
CA VAL A 50 4.40 3.39 0.93
C VAL A 50 3.27 2.92 0.01
N VAL A 51 3.50 1.86 -0.76
CA VAL A 51 2.48 1.20 -1.57
C VAL A 51 2.17 -0.15 -0.96
N VAL A 52 0.90 -0.34 -0.61
CA VAL A 52 0.40 -1.57 0.00
C VAL A 52 -0.80 -2.04 -0.80
N GLN A 53 -0.86 -3.33 -1.04
CA GLN A 53 -1.98 -3.95 -1.74
C GLN A 53 -3.02 -4.40 -0.73
N ASP A 54 -4.29 -4.04 -0.97
CA ASP A 54 -5.41 -4.64 -0.28
C ASP A 54 -5.61 -6.07 -0.81
N PRO A 55 -5.53 -7.10 0.05
CA PRO A 55 -5.64 -8.49 -0.39
C PRO A 55 -7.04 -8.86 -0.90
N HIS A 56 -8.10 -8.13 -0.53
CA HIS A 56 -9.45 -8.46 -0.94
C HIS A 56 -9.80 -7.91 -2.32
N SER A 57 -9.48 -6.63 -2.56
CA SER A 57 -9.78 -5.97 -3.84
C SER A 57 -8.64 -6.06 -4.84
N GLY A 58 -7.41 -6.36 -4.39
CA GLY A 58 -6.19 -6.27 -5.19
C GLY A 58 -5.74 -4.83 -5.48
N LEU A 59 -6.46 -3.82 -4.98
CA LEU A 59 -6.11 -2.41 -5.16
C LEU A 59 -4.79 -2.07 -4.48
N LYS A 60 -3.94 -1.29 -5.15
CA LYS A 60 -2.65 -0.85 -4.63
C LYS A 60 -2.79 0.59 -4.16
N PHE A 61 -2.92 0.76 -2.85
CA PHE A 61 -3.02 2.08 -2.24
C PHE A 61 -1.63 2.66 -1.99
N ILE A 62 -1.48 3.95 -2.30
CA ILE A 62 -0.34 4.76 -1.92
C ILE A 62 -0.70 5.46 -0.62
N TYR A 63 0.08 5.26 0.45
CA TYR A 63 -0.15 5.83 1.77
C TYR A 63 0.92 6.84 2.17
N ARG A 64 0.47 7.94 2.80
CA ARG A 64 1.30 8.78 3.66
C ARG A 64 1.47 8.08 5.00
N ILE A 65 2.64 8.26 5.62
CA ILE A 65 3.00 7.57 6.85
C ILE A 65 3.03 8.59 7.98
N ASP A 66 2.16 8.41 8.98
CA ASP A 66 2.23 9.10 10.24
C ASP A 66 2.84 8.16 11.29
N HIS A 67 4.13 8.33 11.55
CA HIS A 67 4.86 7.50 12.50
C HIS A 67 4.39 7.68 13.95
N ASP A 68 3.95 8.88 14.30
CA ASP A 68 3.64 9.24 15.69
C ASP A 68 2.34 8.58 16.12
N SER A 69 1.35 8.53 15.22
CA SER A 69 0.07 7.88 15.49
C SER A 69 -0.04 6.45 14.96
N SER A 70 0.96 5.96 14.21
CA SER A 70 0.90 4.66 13.51
C SER A 70 -0.17 4.59 12.41
N ASN A 71 -0.57 5.75 11.85
CA ASN A 71 -1.57 5.80 10.80
C ASN A 71 -0.94 5.75 9.41
N LEU A 72 -1.63 5.08 8.50
CA LEU A 72 -1.42 5.14 7.07
C LEU A 72 -2.62 5.84 6.44
N ASP A 73 -2.36 7.04 5.92
CA ASP A 73 -3.38 7.87 5.27
C ASP A 73 -3.34 7.62 3.77
N ALA A 74 -4.40 7.03 3.22
CA ALA A 74 -4.46 6.78 1.79
C ALA A 74 -4.37 8.12 1.03
N ALA A 75 -3.45 8.18 0.08
CA ALA A 75 -3.19 9.35 -0.74
C ALA A 75 -3.62 9.13 -2.19
N ALA A 76 -3.53 7.91 -2.73
CA ALA A 76 -3.94 7.59 -4.09
C ALA A 76 -4.08 6.08 -4.29
N ILE A 77 -4.63 5.66 -5.44
CA ILE A 77 -4.51 4.30 -5.96
C ILE A 77 -3.60 4.32 -7.19
N THR A 78 -2.72 3.32 -7.27
CA THR A 78 -1.81 3.14 -8.41
C THR A 78 -2.17 1.89 -9.21
N GLU A 79 -2.14 2.02 -10.53
CA GLU A 79 -2.31 0.88 -11.45
C GLU A 79 -0.95 0.27 -11.86
N GLN A 80 0.16 0.90 -11.48
CA GLN A 80 1.51 0.47 -11.87
C GLN A 80 1.76 -0.99 -11.52
N ASP A 81 2.36 -1.73 -12.46
CA ASP A 81 2.72 -3.12 -12.24
C ASP A 81 3.75 -3.27 -11.11
N VAL A 82 3.66 -4.35 -10.35
CA VAL A 82 4.54 -4.62 -9.20
C VAL A 82 6.01 -4.69 -9.63
N SER A 83 6.30 -5.21 -10.82
CA SER A 83 7.68 -5.30 -11.36
C SER A 83 8.34 -3.94 -11.61
N LEU A 84 7.55 -2.86 -11.67
CA LEU A 84 8.07 -1.50 -11.84
C LEU A 84 8.63 -0.91 -10.54
N PHE A 85 8.31 -1.49 -9.38
CA PHE A 85 8.86 -1.10 -8.07
C PHE A 85 10.26 -1.68 -7.86
N ASN A 86 11.18 -1.30 -8.74
CA ASN A 86 12.54 -1.86 -8.85
C ASN A 86 13.66 -0.87 -8.48
N GLY A 87 13.29 0.32 -8.01
CA GLY A 87 14.23 1.38 -7.65
C GLY A 87 14.83 2.12 -8.85
N LYS A 88 14.42 1.87 -10.10
CA LYS A 88 14.96 2.53 -11.30
C LYS A 88 13.90 3.24 -12.12
N THR A 89 12.66 2.73 -12.09
CA THR A 89 11.52 3.33 -12.78
C THR A 89 11.03 4.58 -12.06
N SER A 90 10.54 5.55 -12.83
CA SER A 90 9.84 6.72 -12.33
C SER A 90 8.49 6.89 -13.01
N VAL A 91 7.55 7.52 -12.32
CA VAL A 91 6.20 7.82 -12.82
C VAL A 91 5.86 9.29 -12.58
N GLN A 92 4.95 9.83 -13.37
CA GLN A 92 4.40 11.16 -13.13
C GLN A 92 3.04 11.10 -12.45
N ILE A 93 2.90 11.78 -11.33
CA ILE A 93 1.64 11.97 -10.61
C ILE A 93 1.51 13.47 -10.31
N ASN A 94 0.38 14.09 -10.67
CA ASN A 94 0.16 15.53 -10.50
C ASN A 94 1.30 16.42 -11.05
N ALA A 95 1.84 16.07 -12.23
CA ALA A 95 2.99 16.75 -12.87
C ALA A 95 4.33 16.70 -12.09
N MET A 96 4.39 15.94 -11.00
CA MET A 96 5.64 15.65 -10.27
C MET A 96 6.15 14.25 -10.61
N SER A 97 7.47 14.11 -10.66
CA SER A 97 8.14 12.83 -10.92
C SER A 97 8.44 12.11 -9.61
N TYR A 98 8.03 10.85 -9.53
CA TYR A 98 8.26 9.97 -8.37
C TYR A 98 9.03 8.73 -8.79
N ARG A 99 10.12 8.45 -8.09
CA ARG A 99 10.87 7.20 -8.23
C ARG A 99 10.15 6.07 -7.51
N LEU A 100 10.00 4.93 -8.18
CA LEU A 100 9.40 3.72 -7.63
C LEU A 100 10.47 2.88 -6.93
N GLY A 101 10.50 2.91 -5.60
CA GLY A 101 11.39 2.11 -4.75
C GLY A 101 10.86 0.71 -4.47
N THR A 102 11.75 -0.19 -4.04
CA THR A 102 11.42 -1.59 -3.78
C THR A 102 10.63 -1.78 -2.49
N ALA A 103 10.09 -2.99 -2.29
CA ALA A 103 9.49 -3.39 -1.03
C ALA A 103 10.48 -3.28 0.15
N GLU A 104 11.78 -3.58 -0.03
CA GLU A 104 12.76 -3.37 1.05
C GLU A 104 12.92 -1.88 1.40
N ASN A 105 12.88 -0.98 0.40
CA ASN A 105 12.92 0.46 0.66
C ASN A 105 11.69 0.91 1.48
N ALA A 106 10.51 0.39 1.14
CA ALA A 106 9.29 0.62 1.89
C ALA A 106 9.38 0.12 3.34
N MET A 107 9.86 -1.10 3.56
CA MET A 107 10.00 -1.65 4.92
C MET A 107 10.97 -0.82 5.79
N LYS A 108 12.03 -0.26 5.19
CA LYS A 108 12.92 0.71 5.87
C LYS A 108 12.17 1.99 6.23
N LEU A 109 11.34 2.50 5.32
CA LEU A 109 10.51 3.68 5.57
C LEU A 109 9.53 3.45 6.71
N LEU A 110 8.94 2.25 6.82
CA LEU A 110 8.07 1.84 7.93
C LEU A 110 8.82 1.58 9.25
N ARG A 111 10.15 1.71 9.27
CA ARG A 111 11.02 1.52 10.46
C ARG A 111 10.84 0.15 11.12
N GLY A 112 10.56 -0.88 10.34
CA GLY A 112 10.32 -2.25 10.83
C GLY A 112 9.01 -2.44 11.59
N LYS A 113 8.16 -1.40 11.69
CA LYS A 113 6.84 -1.52 12.31
C LYS A 113 5.92 -2.35 11.41
N SER A 114 5.42 -3.45 11.95
CA SER A 114 4.57 -4.39 11.22
C SER A 114 3.08 -4.06 11.31
N GLN A 115 2.64 -3.31 12.33
CA GLN A 115 1.22 -3.01 12.56
C GLN A 115 0.92 -1.53 12.39
N TRP A 116 -0.09 -1.24 11.56
CA TRP A 116 -0.51 0.10 11.17
C TRP A 116 -2.03 0.25 11.21
N ILE A 117 -2.51 1.47 11.39
CA ILE A 117 -3.92 1.82 11.36
C ILE A 117 -4.22 2.44 10.00
N GLN A 118 -5.20 1.88 9.28
CA GLN A 118 -5.62 2.45 8.01
C GLN A 118 -6.68 3.53 8.27
N ASP A 119 -6.41 4.76 7.85
CA ASP A 119 -7.36 5.86 8.03
C ASP A 119 -8.56 5.71 7.07
N LYS A 120 -9.71 5.33 7.61
CA LYS A 120 -10.94 5.01 6.85
C LYS A 120 -11.42 6.14 5.93
N GLY A 121 -11.37 7.38 6.41
CA GLY A 121 -11.82 8.56 5.66
C GLY A 121 -10.85 8.92 4.55
N ALA A 122 -9.55 8.75 4.76
CA ALA A 122 -8.56 8.87 3.69
C ALA A 122 -8.80 7.81 2.60
N VAL A 123 -9.03 6.55 2.98
CA VAL A 123 -9.35 5.46 2.03
C VAL A 123 -10.62 5.78 1.24
N LEU A 124 -11.71 6.16 1.91
CA LEU A 124 -12.97 6.51 1.25
C LEU A 124 -12.79 7.69 0.29
N SER A 125 -12.06 8.74 0.70
CA SER A 125 -11.75 9.89 -0.14
C SER A 125 -10.99 9.48 -1.40
N VAL A 126 -9.97 8.62 -1.27
CA VAL A 126 -9.21 8.10 -2.41
C VAL A 126 -10.07 7.23 -3.32
N LEU A 127 -10.94 6.36 -2.77
CA LEU A 127 -11.84 5.54 -3.56
C LEU A 127 -12.81 6.39 -4.39
N LEU A 128 -13.42 7.42 -3.77
CA LEU A 128 -14.32 8.35 -4.45
C LEU A 128 -13.58 9.14 -5.55
N GLN A 129 -12.39 9.63 -5.26
CA GLN A 129 -11.57 10.34 -6.24
C GLN A 129 -11.14 9.44 -7.39
N ASN A 130 -10.78 8.19 -7.11
CA ASN A 130 -10.38 7.21 -8.11
C ASN A 130 -11.57 6.84 -9.02
N ALA A 131 -12.76 6.65 -8.45
CA ALA A 131 -13.98 6.40 -9.24
C ALA A 131 -14.35 7.57 -10.16
N ALA A 132 -14.02 8.81 -9.77
CA ALA A 132 -14.28 10.01 -10.57
C ALA A 132 -13.17 10.33 -11.60
N ALA A 133 -11.99 9.71 -11.50
CA ALA A 133 -10.80 10.08 -12.27
C ALA A 133 -10.40 9.03 -13.30
N ARG A 134 -9.79 9.48 -14.41
CA ARG A 134 -9.21 8.59 -15.46
C ARG A 134 -7.72 8.31 -15.29
N LYS A 135 -7.07 8.88 -14.26
CA LYS A 135 -5.62 8.76 -13.99
C LYS A 135 -5.35 8.87 -12.50
N THR A 136 -4.30 8.20 -12.02
CA THR A 136 -3.79 8.34 -10.64
C THR A 136 -3.50 9.80 -10.29
N ARG A 137 -4.04 10.25 -9.17
CA ARG A 137 -3.81 11.58 -8.58
C ARG A 137 -3.82 11.49 -7.07
N PHE A 138 -3.01 12.32 -6.42
CA PHE A 138 -3.07 12.41 -4.97
C PHE A 138 -4.33 13.14 -4.51
N ALA A 139 -4.97 12.57 -3.49
CA ALA A 139 -5.95 13.23 -2.65
C ALA A 139 -5.29 14.29 -1.77
N ALA A 140 -6.10 15.28 -1.39
CA ALA A 140 -5.66 16.40 -0.57
C ALA A 140 -4.99 15.89 0.73
N PRO A 141 -3.96 16.60 1.25
CA PRO A 141 -3.11 16.06 2.31
C PRO A 141 -3.78 15.79 3.67
N ARG A 142 -5.02 16.22 3.91
CA ARG A 142 -5.63 16.00 5.22
C ARG A 142 -7.14 16.20 5.24
N ILE A 143 -7.81 15.30 5.95
CA ILE A 143 -9.09 15.57 6.60
C ILE A 143 -8.77 15.65 8.10
N GLU A 144 -8.95 16.82 8.71
CA GLU A 144 -8.82 16.98 10.17
C GLU A 144 -10.06 16.42 10.84
N ARG A 145 -9.85 15.38 11.66
CA ARG A 145 -10.88 14.68 12.43
C ARG A 145 -10.21 13.86 13.52
N ASP A 146 -10.99 13.40 14.49
CA ASP A 146 -10.48 12.46 15.48
C ASP A 146 -10.12 11.13 14.80
N ARG A 147 -8.99 10.54 15.21
CA ARG A 147 -8.40 9.36 14.57
C ARG A 147 -8.02 8.35 15.61
N MET A 148 -8.15 7.08 15.25
CA MET A 148 -7.65 6.01 16.09
C MET A 148 -6.13 6.08 16.18
N ARG A 149 -5.62 6.04 17.40
CA ARG A 149 -4.18 6.08 17.70
C ARG A 149 -3.64 4.75 18.21
N LYS A 150 -4.54 3.83 18.53
CA LYS A 150 -4.21 2.53 19.10
C LYS A 150 -5.19 1.48 18.63
N VAL A 151 -4.65 0.38 18.13
CA VAL A 151 -5.44 -0.82 17.82
C VAL A 151 -5.90 -1.47 19.13
N PRO A 152 -7.19 -1.77 19.29
CA PRO A 152 -7.70 -2.46 20.47
C PRO A 152 -7.03 -3.85 20.67
N PRO A 153 -6.86 -4.32 21.91
CA PRO A 153 -6.35 -5.66 22.16
C PRO A 153 -7.37 -6.72 21.71
N GLY A 154 -6.88 -7.89 21.28
CA GLY A 154 -7.73 -9.03 20.91
C GLY A 154 -8.45 -8.92 19.58
N VAL A 155 -8.09 -7.94 18.75
CA VAL A 155 -8.61 -7.80 17.38
C VAL A 155 -8.21 -9.04 16.55
N PRO A 156 -9.16 -9.67 15.83
CA PRO A 156 -8.87 -10.81 14.96
C PRO A 156 -7.80 -10.45 13.90
N VAL A 157 -6.95 -11.43 13.60
CA VAL A 157 -5.92 -11.30 12.56
C VAL A 157 -6.33 -12.17 11.38
N GLU A 158 -6.40 -11.56 10.21
CA GLU A 158 -6.59 -12.23 8.92
C GLU A 158 -5.25 -12.30 8.20
N HIS A 159 -4.84 -13.52 7.86
CA HIS A 159 -3.58 -13.79 7.16
C HIS A 159 -3.82 -13.95 5.66
N LEU A 160 -2.79 -13.70 4.86
CA LEU A 160 -2.83 -13.99 3.44
C LEU A 160 -3.00 -15.50 3.19
N PRO A 161 -3.75 -15.91 2.13
CA PRO A 161 -3.82 -17.31 1.74
C PRO A 161 -2.41 -17.87 1.48
N THR A 162 -2.12 -19.03 2.04
CA THR A 162 -0.82 -19.73 1.90
C THR A 162 -0.78 -20.60 0.66
#